data_AF-A0A7Y0C4X8-F1
#
_entry.id   AF-A0A7Y0C4X8-F1
#
_cell.length_a   1.000
_cell.length_b   1.000
_cell.length_c   1.000
_cell.angle_alpha   90.00
_cell.angle_beta   90.00
_cell.angle_gamma   90.00
#
_symmetry.space_group_name_H-M   'P 1'
#
loop_
_entity.id
_entity.type
_entity.pdbx_description
1 polymer ?
#
loop_
_entity_poly.entity_id
_entity_poly.type
_entity_poly.pdbx_seq_one_letter_code
_entity_poly.pdbx_strand_id
1 'polypeptide(L)'
;MNNTANLKRKLKSSFAATLVVMICLWQMAAHATVRLSNDWHPQTGVTDIELELELLETEGMIVTNKLNAVVSPPFGEPIFEPAFRLYIDEVTYYIEGAMFMSKSRPDEVCTALGGHDYKCKEGQNYTHKSHLLFFNGSFNPVGTYQFKINEPYEYFVNAMPAMGVYNKVRNELLVTVRYFPINQKAASKVSEIGSGWRRMTILFRVKAVDGKIEVEQDDTCLRNPNRIETIPDAKKALKACAVVRRGK
;
A
#
# COMPACT_ATOMS: atom_id res chain seq x y z
N MET A 1 -18.58 81.39 11.74
CA MET A 1 -19.85 81.76 11.10
C MET A 1 -20.05 80.87 9.88
N ASN A 2 -21.13 80.07 9.90
CA ASN A 2 -21.89 79.47 8.78
C ASN A 2 -21.11 78.53 7.81
N ASN A 3 -21.59 77.37 7.36
CA ASN A 3 -22.92 76.78 7.38
C ASN A 3 -22.85 75.25 7.15
N THR A 4 -23.90 74.61 7.64
CA THR A 4 -24.31 73.21 7.62
C THR A 4 -24.64 72.62 6.23
N ALA A 5 -24.27 71.35 6.04
CA ALA A 5 -25.05 70.21 5.53
C ALA A 5 -26.08 70.34 4.37
N ASN A 6 -25.93 69.45 3.36
CA ASN A 6 -27.02 68.71 2.68
C ASN A 6 -26.36 67.54 1.90
N LEU A 7 -26.38 66.27 2.31
CA LEU A 7 -27.45 65.27 2.49
C LEU A 7 -28.19 64.80 1.20
N LYS A 8 -27.99 63.50 0.91
CA LYS A 8 -28.94 62.49 0.36
C LYS A 8 -28.98 62.15 -1.15
N ARG A 9 -28.51 60.90 -1.39
CA ARG A 9 -29.20 59.74 -2.01
C ARG A 9 -29.19 59.57 -3.54
N LYS A 10 -28.49 58.51 -3.97
CA LYS A 10 -29.09 57.41 -4.76
C LYS A 10 -28.33 56.10 -4.53
N LEU A 11 -29.07 55.14 -3.96
CA LEU A 11 -28.74 53.71 -3.86
C LEU A 11 -29.24 52.99 -5.13
N LYS A 12 -28.54 51.91 -5.53
CA LYS A 12 -29.01 50.60 -6.06
C LYS A 12 -27.97 50.05 -7.06
N SER A 13 -27.24 48.98 -6.70
CA SER A 13 -27.48 47.56 -7.13
C SER A 13 -27.34 47.40 -8.66
N SER A 14 -26.55 46.52 -9.28
CA SER A 14 -26.27 45.11 -8.98
C SER A 14 -25.41 44.55 -10.13
N PHE A 15 -24.59 43.53 -9.83
CA PHE A 15 -24.27 42.35 -10.66
C PHE A 15 -23.31 42.39 -11.88
N ALA A 16 -22.56 41.28 -11.94
CA ALA A 16 -21.83 40.63 -13.04
C ALA A 16 -20.42 41.19 -13.37
N ALA A 17 -19.34 40.54 -12.91
CA ALA A 17 -18.72 39.34 -13.51
C ALA A 17 -18.13 39.66 -14.90
N THR A 18 -16.83 39.47 -15.18
CA THR A 18 -16.31 38.17 -15.67
C THR A 18 -14.76 38.26 -15.84
N LEU A 19 -14.05 37.35 -15.15
CA LEU A 19 -12.92 36.53 -15.63
C LEU A 19 -11.60 37.18 -16.11
N VAL A 20 -10.50 36.98 -15.35
CA VAL A 20 -9.21 36.35 -15.73
C VAL A 20 -8.51 35.95 -14.41
N VAL A 21 -8.70 34.74 -13.87
CA VAL A 21 -7.80 33.57 -14.03
C VAL A 21 -6.32 33.94 -13.98
N MET A 22 -5.76 34.07 -12.76
CA MET A 22 -4.33 33.84 -12.53
C MET A 22 -4.15 33.04 -11.24
N ILE A 23 -4.28 31.72 -11.44
CA ILE A 23 -3.63 30.61 -10.77
C ILE A 23 -2.59 31.04 -9.72
N CYS A 24 -3.05 31.23 -8.48
CA CYS A 24 -2.26 30.92 -7.31
C CYS A 24 -2.76 29.58 -6.78
N LEU A 25 -2.40 28.51 -7.49
CA LEU A 25 -2.31 27.15 -6.95
C LEU A 25 -1.23 27.18 -5.86
N TRP A 26 -1.59 27.72 -4.69
CA TRP A 26 -0.87 27.41 -3.47
C TRP A 26 -1.13 25.94 -3.19
N GLN A 27 -0.08 25.18 -3.49
CA GLN A 27 0.20 23.82 -3.10
C GLN A 27 -0.50 23.49 -1.77
N MET A 28 -1.67 22.85 -1.86
CA MET A 28 -2.14 22.03 -0.78
C MET A 28 -1.13 20.89 -0.69
N ALA A 29 -0.23 21.00 0.29
CA ALA A 29 0.72 19.96 0.60
C ALA A 29 -0.08 18.74 1.09
N ALA A 30 -0.32 17.84 0.15
CA ALA A 30 -0.66 16.45 0.33
C ALA A 30 0.16 15.81 1.47
N HIS A 31 -0.40 15.67 2.66
CA HIS A 31 0.27 15.04 3.80
C HIS A 31 -0.23 13.62 4.00
N ALA A 32 0.46 12.61 3.48
CA ALA A 32 0.17 11.22 3.83
C ALA A 32 0.48 10.92 5.29
N THR A 33 -0.53 10.67 6.13
CA THR A 33 -0.29 10.21 7.50
C THR A 33 -0.40 8.70 7.59
N VAL A 34 0.73 8.03 7.87
CA VAL A 34 0.75 6.73 8.54
C VAL A 34 1.52 6.93 9.85
N ARG A 35 0.90 6.58 10.98
CA ARG A 35 1.53 6.66 12.30
C ARG A 35 1.94 5.26 12.74
N LEU A 36 3.22 5.05 13.03
CA LEU A 36 3.70 3.98 13.92
C LEU A 36 4.90 4.50 14.75
N SER A 37 4.63 4.80 16.02
CA SER A 37 5.56 4.88 17.16
C SER A 37 4.90 4.13 18.32
N ASN A 38 5.65 3.84 19.39
CA ASN A 38 5.33 2.96 20.53
C ASN A 38 4.06 3.31 21.36
N ASP A 39 3.19 4.17 20.83
CA ASP A 39 2.03 4.77 21.49
C ASP A 39 0.70 4.23 20.94
N TRP A 40 0.73 3.12 20.19
CA TRP A 40 -0.45 2.49 19.61
C TRP A 40 -0.73 1.12 20.20
N HIS A 41 -1.71 1.08 21.08
CA HIS A 41 -2.56 -0.09 21.25
C HIS A 41 -3.66 -0.02 20.18
N PRO A 42 -4.19 -1.15 19.66
CA PRO A 42 -5.52 -1.11 19.02
C PRO A 42 -6.44 -0.35 19.99
N GLN A 43 -7.22 0.62 19.51
CA GLN A 43 -8.18 1.28 20.38
C GLN A 43 -9.13 0.19 20.90
N THR A 44 -8.91 -0.25 22.13
CA THR A 44 -9.78 -1.20 22.81
C THR A 44 -10.98 -0.42 23.32
N GLY A 45 -12.07 -0.51 22.57
CA GLY A 45 -13.36 0.15 22.79
C GLY A 45 -14.32 -0.14 21.62
N VAL A 46 -14.96 -1.32 21.69
CA VAL A 46 -16.06 -1.98 20.94
C VAL A 46 -16.81 -1.23 19.79
N THR A 47 -17.19 -2.02 18.76
CA THR A 47 -18.12 -1.88 17.59
C THR A 47 -17.59 -1.43 16.24
N ASP A 48 -17.04 -0.22 16.08
CA ASP A 48 -16.80 0.29 14.71
C ASP A 48 -15.55 -0.32 14.05
N ILE A 49 -14.46 -0.53 14.81
CA ILE A 49 -13.22 -1.09 14.25
C ILE A 49 -13.39 -2.55 13.81
N GLU A 50 -14.14 -3.34 14.57
CA GLU A 50 -14.43 -4.74 14.21
C GLU A 50 -15.24 -4.80 12.91
N LEU A 51 -16.25 -3.94 12.78
CA LEU A 51 -17.04 -3.83 11.56
C LEU A 51 -16.21 -3.34 10.37
N GLU A 52 -15.34 -2.35 10.55
CA GLU A 52 -14.42 -1.90 9.49
C GLU A 52 -13.49 -3.03 9.02
N LEU A 53 -12.94 -3.81 9.95
CA LEU A 53 -12.07 -4.94 9.63
C LEU A 53 -12.84 -6.06 8.92
N GLU A 54 -14.05 -6.37 9.37
CA GLU A 54 -14.92 -7.37 8.71
C GLU A 54 -15.29 -6.95 7.27
N LEU A 55 -15.59 -5.67 7.06
CA LEU A 55 -15.87 -5.12 5.73
C LEU A 55 -14.63 -5.14 4.83
N LEU A 56 -13.46 -4.80 5.38
CA LEU A 56 -12.19 -4.87 4.65
C LEU A 56 -11.84 -6.30 4.27
N GLU A 57 -11.97 -7.25 5.19
CA GLU A 57 -11.72 -8.67 4.91
C GLU A 57 -12.70 -9.20 3.86
N THR A 58 -13.98 -8.82 3.94
CA THR A 58 -15.01 -9.19 2.96
C THR A 58 -14.67 -8.67 1.55
N GLU A 59 -14.36 -7.38 1.44
CA GLU A 59 -14.00 -6.76 0.15
C GLU A 59 -12.64 -7.26 -0.35
N GLY A 60 -11.68 -7.49 0.54
CA GLY A 60 -10.41 -8.14 0.28
C GLY A 60 -10.60 -9.52 -0.32
N MET A 61 -11.48 -10.36 0.26
CA MET A 61 -11.86 -11.66 -0.30
C MET A 61 -12.47 -11.53 -1.70
N ILE A 62 -13.33 -10.55 -1.95
CA ILE A 62 -13.92 -10.32 -3.27
C ILE A 62 -12.84 -9.96 -4.31
N VAL A 63 -11.91 -9.06 -3.96
CA VAL A 63 -10.82 -8.64 -4.85
C VAL A 63 -9.87 -9.79 -5.12
N THR A 64 -9.41 -10.46 -4.07
CA THR A 64 -8.47 -11.59 -4.19
C THR A 64 -9.08 -12.73 -4.99
N ASN A 65 -10.33 -13.12 -4.78
CA ASN A 65 -10.99 -14.18 -5.57
C ASN A 65 -11.06 -13.86 -7.07
N LYS A 66 -11.19 -12.59 -7.44
CA LYS A 66 -11.15 -12.16 -8.86
C LYS A 66 -9.75 -12.33 -9.46
N LEU A 67 -8.72 -12.00 -8.67
CA LEU A 67 -7.33 -11.96 -9.08
C LEU A 67 -6.58 -13.27 -8.86
N ASN A 68 -7.06 -14.18 -8.02
CA ASN A 68 -6.37 -15.40 -7.64
C ASN A 68 -6.47 -16.44 -8.76
N ALA A 69 -5.32 -16.95 -9.18
CA ALA A 69 -5.21 -18.00 -10.19
C ALA A 69 -5.54 -19.38 -9.60
N VAL A 70 -5.54 -19.52 -8.27
CA VAL A 70 -5.78 -20.79 -7.58
C VAL A 70 -7.06 -20.65 -6.76
N VAL A 71 -8.01 -21.55 -6.96
CA VAL A 71 -9.35 -21.45 -6.34
C VAL A 71 -9.65 -22.61 -5.38
N SER A 72 -8.76 -23.59 -5.27
CA SER A 72 -8.99 -24.78 -4.44
C SER A 72 -8.11 -24.78 -3.17
N PRO A 73 -8.68 -25.08 -1.99
CA PRO A 73 -7.91 -25.29 -0.76
C PRO A 73 -6.82 -26.35 -0.91
N PRO A 74 -5.74 -26.29 -0.10
CA PRO A 74 -5.45 -25.28 0.93
C PRO A 74 -4.81 -23.98 0.39
N PHE A 75 -4.61 -23.89 -0.93
CA PHE A 75 -3.79 -22.85 -1.57
C PHE A 75 -4.59 -21.77 -2.29
N GLY A 76 -5.91 -21.95 -2.40
CA GLY A 76 -6.83 -20.97 -2.97
C GLY A 76 -7.27 -19.90 -1.98
N GLU A 77 -7.00 -20.09 -0.68
CA GLU A 77 -7.32 -19.11 0.35
C GLU A 77 -6.21 -18.07 0.43
N PRO A 78 -6.51 -16.79 0.16
CA PRO A 78 -5.55 -15.71 0.33
C PRO A 78 -5.20 -15.57 1.81
N ILE A 79 -3.96 -15.18 2.09
CA ILE A 79 -3.54 -14.82 3.45
C ILE A 79 -3.54 -13.30 3.55
N PHE A 80 -4.35 -12.75 4.45
CA PHE A 80 -4.37 -11.32 4.74
C PHE A 80 -3.45 -10.96 5.89
N GLU A 81 -2.93 -9.75 5.81
CA GLU A 81 -2.18 -9.06 6.85
C GLU A 81 -3.07 -7.97 7.44
N PRO A 82 -2.77 -7.48 8.66
CA PRO A 82 -3.53 -6.38 9.24
C PRO A 82 -3.68 -5.21 8.28
N ALA A 83 -4.91 -4.73 8.11
CA ALA A 83 -5.20 -3.54 7.33
C ALA A 83 -4.83 -2.26 8.10
N PHE A 84 -4.46 -1.21 7.36
CA PHE A 84 -4.08 0.09 7.89
C PHE A 84 -4.90 1.21 7.25
N ARG A 85 -5.27 2.22 8.05
CA ARG A 85 -5.78 3.48 7.52
C ARG A 85 -4.66 4.29 6.89
N LEU A 86 -4.89 4.76 5.67
CA LEU A 86 -3.99 5.60 4.89
C LEU A 86 -4.72 6.91 4.59
N TYR A 87 -4.11 8.04 4.91
CA TYR A 87 -4.63 9.35 4.52
C TYR A 87 -3.83 9.84 3.33
N ILE A 88 -4.48 10.26 2.24
CA ILE A 88 -3.85 10.94 1.11
C ILE A 88 -4.70 12.17 0.85
N ASP A 89 -4.10 13.36 0.87
CA ASP A 89 -4.79 14.63 0.60
C ASP A 89 -6.04 14.83 1.48
N GLU A 90 -5.93 14.46 2.77
CA GLU A 90 -7.03 14.47 3.76
C GLU A 90 -8.18 13.50 3.49
N VAL A 91 -8.11 12.73 2.41
CA VAL A 91 -9.05 11.65 2.09
C VAL A 91 -8.59 10.35 2.75
N THR A 92 -9.55 9.68 3.41
CA THR A 92 -9.32 8.37 4.04
C THR A 92 -9.36 7.26 3.00
N TYR A 93 -8.33 6.43 3.03
CA TYR A 93 -8.19 5.15 2.34
C TYR A 93 -7.80 4.07 3.34
N TYR A 94 -7.87 2.83 2.90
CA TYR A 94 -7.35 1.66 3.61
C TYR A 94 -6.35 0.94 2.73
N ILE A 95 -5.32 0.36 3.34
CA ILE A 95 -4.36 -0.51 2.69
C ILE A 95 -4.29 -1.82 3.44
N GLU A 96 -4.34 -2.93 2.72
CA GLU A 96 -4.25 -4.27 3.27
C GLU A 96 -3.20 -5.07 2.50
N GLY A 97 -2.40 -5.84 3.24
CA GLY A 97 -1.51 -6.80 2.63
C GLY A 97 -2.24 -8.09 2.33
N ALA A 98 -2.13 -8.61 1.10
CA ALA A 98 -2.66 -9.92 0.74
C ALA A 98 -1.60 -10.78 0.04
N MET A 99 -1.63 -12.09 0.30
CA MET A 99 -0.74 -13.07 -0.30
C MET A 99 -1.56 -14.13 -1.02
N PHE A 100 -1.38 -14.21 -2.34
CA PHE A 100 -2.04 -15.17 -3.21
C PHE A 100 -1.31 -15.24 -4.56
N MET A 101 -1.57 -16.29 -5.34
CA MET A 101 -1.04 -16.41 -6.70
C MET A 101 -1.94 -15.61 -7.65
N SER A 102 -1.49 -14.47 -8.14
CA SER A 102 -2.28 -13.68 -9.08
C SER A 102 -2.31 -14.30 -10.48
N LYS A 103 -3.44 -14.16 -11.17
CA LYS A 103 -3.59 -14.44 -12.59
C LYS A 103 -2.67 -13.54 -13.42
N SER A 104 -1.95 -14.14 -14.35
CA SER A 104 -1.25 -13.49 -15.46
C SER A 104 -2.19 -13.06 -16.60
N ARG A 105 -3.39 -13.65 -16.69
CA ARG A 105 -4.44 -13.28 -17.66
C ARG A 105 -5.86 -13.57 -17.13
N PRO A 106 -6.92 -12.92 -17.64
CA PRO A 106 -8.25 -12.95 -17.03
C PRO A 106 -8.87 -14.35 -16.83
N ASP A 107 -8.60 -15.28 -17.74
CA ASP A 107 -9.14 -16.64 -17.77
C ASP A 107 -8.21 -17.70 -17.15
N GLU A 108 -7.09 -17.27 -16.56
CA GLU A 108 -6.15 -18.20 -15.96
C GLU A 108 -6.71 -18.83 -14.68
N VAL A 109 -6.69 -20.17 -14.67
CA VAL A 109 -6.96 -20.99 -13.49
C VAL A 109 -5.90 -22.07 -13.44
N CYS A 110 -5.18 -22.15 -12.33
CA CYS A 110 -4.17 -23.15 -12.06
C CYS A 110 -4.80 -24.31 -11.29
N THR A 111 -4.59 -25.52 -11.79
CA THR A 111 -5.19 -26.73 -11.21
C THR A 111 -4.15 -27.46 -10.36
N ALA A 112 -4.59 -28.02 -9.23
CA ALA A 112 -3.76 -28.89 -8.41
C ALA A 112 -3.40 -30.15 -9.20
N LEU A 113 -2.13 -30.53 -9.22
CA LEU A 113 -1.65 -31.78 -9.84
C LEU A 113 -1.54 -32.94 -8.83
N GLY A 114 -1.90 -32.71 -7.56
CA GLY A 114 -1.68 -33.61 -6.43
C GLY A 114 -0.51 -33.13 -5.56
N GLY A 115 -0.62 -33.30 -4.23
CA GLY A 115 0.36 -32.75 -3.30
C GLY A 115 0.30 -31.22 -3.20
N HIS A 116 1.47 -30.57 -3.12
CA HIS A 116 1.61 -29.11 -3.06
C HIS A 116 1.90 -28.46 -4.42
N ASP A 117 1.77 -29.23 -5.52
CA ASP A 117 2.11 -28.78 -6.86
C ASP A 117 0.86 -28.29 -7.60
N TYR A 118 0.90 -27.04 -8.07
CA TYR A 118 -0.10 -26.49 -8.99
C TYR A 118 0.57 -26.16 -10.30
N LYS A 119 -0.15 -26.44 -11.39
CA LYS A 119 0.29 -26.08 -12.73
C LYS A 119 -0.83 -25.32 -13.42
N CYS A 120 -0.54 -24.08 -13.78
CA CYS A 120 -1.37 -23.35 -14.74
C CYS A 120 -1.21 -24.01 -16.11
N LYS A 121 -2.19 -23.85 -17.02
CA LYS A 121 -2.18 -24.49 -18.35
C LYS A 121 -0.86 -24.29 -19.13
N GLU A 122 -0.14 -23.21 -18.83
CA GLU A 122 1.12 -22.78 -19.46
C GLU A 122 2.37 -23.31 -18.75
N GLY A 123 2.21 -24.07 -17.67
CA GLY A 123 3.31 -24.73 -16.97
C GLY A 123 3.98 -23.93 -15.86
N GLN A 124 3.38 -22.82 -15.43
CA GLN A 124 3.85 -22.06 -14.28
C GLN A 124 3.64 -22.85 -12.98
N ASN A 125 4.65 -22.81 -12.10
CA ASN A 125 4.57 -23.37 -10.76
C ASN A 125 3.81 -22.42 -9.81
N TYR A 126 3.18 -23.01 -8.79
CA TYR A 126 2.55 -22.26 -7.71
C TYR A 126 3.54 -21.30 -7.02
N THR A 127 3.21 -20.02 -6.91
CA THR A 127 3.96 -19.08 -6.05
C THR A 127 3.03 -18.07 -5.39
N HIS A 128 3.14 -17.90 -4.06
CA HIS A 128 2.55 -16.74 -3.40
C HIS A 128 3.29 -15.48 -3.83
N LYS A 129 2.57 -14.59 -4.52
CA LYS A 129 2.98 -13.21 -4.68
C LYS A 129 2.32 -12.40 -3.56
N SER A 130 2.92 -11.27 -3.23
CA SER A 130 2.34 -10.37 -2.23
C SER A 130 1.91 -9.07 -2.88
N HIS A 131 0.77 -8.61 -2.38
CA HIS A 131 -0.06 -7.60 -2.98
C HIS A 131 -0.42 -6.59 -1.91
N LEU A 132 -0.47 -5.33 -2.30
CA LEU A 132 -1.12 -4.27 -1.53
C LEU A 132 -2.49 -4.04 -2.17
N LEU A 133 -3.55 -4.24 -1.39
CA LEU A 133 -4.91 -3.91 -1.76
C LEU A 133 -5.26 -2.55 -1.18
N PHE A 134 -5.94 -1.70 -1.95
CA PHE A 134 -6.33 -0.36 -1.53
C PHE A 134 -7.83 -0.17 -1.64
N PHE A 135 -8.43 0.40 -0.60
CA PHE A 135 -9.86 0.67 -0.52
C PHE A 135 -10.12 2.15 -0.18
N ASN A 136 -11.24 2.70 -0.63
CA ASN A 136 -11.65 4.06 -0.24
C ASN A 136 -12.34 4.08 1.13
N GLY A 137 -12.72 5.27 1.61
CA GLY A 137 -13.45 5.45 2.87
C GLY A 137 -14.80 4.72 2.97
N SER A 138 -15.31 4.19 1.87
CA SER A 138 -16.53 3.35 1.80
C SER A 138 -16.20 1.89 1.48
N PHE A 139 -14.96 1.45 1.71
CA PHE A 139 -14.47 0.08 1.51
C PHE A 139 -14.48 -0.43 0.07
N ASN A 140 -14.77 0.41 -0.92
CA ASN A 140 -14.70 -0.02 -2.32
C ASN A 140 -13.24 -0.15 -2.75
N PRO A 141 -12.87 -1.19 -3.52
CA PRO A 141 -11.52 -1.36 -4.02
C PRO A 141 -11.17 -0.27 -5.04
N VAL A 142 -10.04 0.40 -4.81
CA VAL A 142 -9.55 1.52 -5.63
C VAL A 142 -8.14 1.30 -6.17
N GLY A 143 -7.48 0.21 -5.80
CA GLY A 143 -6.17 -0.12 -6.36
C GLY A 143 -5.68 -1.48 -5.87
N THR A 144 -4.80 -2.09 -6.67
CA THR A 144 -4.02 -3.26 -6.26
C THR A 144 -2.60 -3.11 -6.80
N TYR A 145 -1.62 -3.59 -6.03
CA TYR A 145 -0.22 -3.56 -6.45
C TYR A 145 0.51 -4.82 -6.03
N GLN A 146 0.95 -5.60 -7.02
CA GLN A 146 1.87 -6.71 -6.80
C GLN A 146 3.31 -6.19 -6.76
N PHE A 147 3.96 -6.23 -5.60
CA PHE A 147 5.34 -5.75 -5.48
C PHE A 147 6.37 -6.81 -5.90
N LYS A 148 7.56 -6.33 -6.26
CA LYS A 148 8.63 -7.13 -6.86
C LYS A 148 9.76 -7.32 -5.86
N ILE A 149 10.24 -8.55 -5.75
CA ILE A 149 11.46 -8.91 -5.02
C ILE A 149 12.45 -9.47 -6.05
N ASN A 150 13.53 -8.75 -6.33
CA ASN A 150 14.47 -9.09 -7.41
C ASN A 150 15.55 -10.11 -6.98
N GLU A 151 15.13 -11.15 -6.25
CA GLU A 151 16.05 -12.25 -5.90
C GLU A 151 16.29 -13.13 -7.14
N PRO A 152 17.49 -13.73 -7.28
CA PRO A 152 17.84 -14.55 -8.45
C PRO A 152 17.25 -15.97 -8.40
N TYR A 153 16.34 -16.23 -7.47
CA TYR A 153 15.76 -17.55 -7.19
C TYR A 153 14.27 -17.40 -6.88
N GLU A 154 13.53 -18.51 -6.93
CA GLU A 154 12.11 -18.53 -6.58
C GLU A 154 11.90 -18.38 -5.07
N TYR A 155 10.92 -17.56 -4.71
CA TYR A 155 10.61 -17.26 -3.32
C TYR A 155 9.11 -17.36 -3.03
N PHE A 156 8.81 -17.59 -1.77
CA PHE A 156 7.48 -17.49 -1.19
C PHE A 156 7.45 -16.34 -0.20
N VAL A 157 6.47 -15.46 -0.33
CA VAL A 157 6.22 -14.44 0.69
C VAL A 157 5.23 -14.95 1.71
N ASN A 158 5.63 -14.83 2.97
CA ASN A 158 4.86 -15.34 4.11
C ASN A 158 4.18 -14.24 4.90
N ALA A 159 4.79 -13.05 4.98
CA ALA A 159 4.19 -11.99 5.75
C ALA A 159 4.61 -10.59 5.33
N MET A 160 3.83 -9.60 5.74
CA MET A 160 4.16 -8.16 5.70
C MET A 160 4.20 -7.59 7.12
N PRO A 161 5.23 -7.94 7.92
CA PRO A 161 5.22 -7.70 9.37
C PRO A 161 5.21 -6.22 9.79
N ALA A 162 5.46 -5.27 8.88
CA ALA A 162 5.40 -3.86 9.22
C ALA A 162 5.09 -2.99 8.00
N MET A 163 4.28 -1.94 8.22
CA MET A 163 4.08 -0.85 7.27
C MET A 163 4.25 0.49 7.99
N GLY A 164 4.85 1.50 7.36
CA GLY A 164 5.00 2.81 8.02
C GLY A 164 5.37 3.92 7.05
N VAL A 165 5.01 5.18 7.36
CA VAL A 165 5.35 6.30 6.47
C VAL A 165 6.79 6.73 6.63
N TYR A 166 7.45 6.91 5.48
CA TYR A 166 8.75 7.56 5.35
C TYR A 166 8.58 9.08 5.21
N ASN A 167 7.79 9.54 4.23
CA ASN A 167 7.57 10.95 3.97
C ASN A 167 6.10 11.23 3.64
N LYS A 168 5.45 12.01 4.49
CA LYS A 168 4.05 12.41 4.32
C LYS A 168 3.83 13.23 3.06
N VAL A 169 4.66 14.25 2.84
CA VAL A 169 4.52 15.21 1.74
C VAL A 169 4.63 14.56 0.36
N ARG A 170 5.36 13.44 0.30
CA ARG A 170 5.61 12.70 -0.95
C ARG A 170 4.81 11.39 -1.03
N ASN A 171 3.90 11.16 -0.08
CA ASN A 171 3.11 9.94 0.03
C ASN A 171 3.96 8.66 -0.03
N GLU A 172 5.07 8.66 0.71
CA GLU A 172 6.06 7.58 0.72
C GLU A 172 5.80 6.62 1.89
N LEU A 173 5.47 5.37 1.54
CA LEU A 173 5.21 4.25 2.44
C LEU A 173 6.40 3.28 2.44
N LEU A 174 6.75 2.75 3.61
CA LEU A 174 7.69 1.66 3.79
C LEU A 174 6.91 0.41 4.18
N VAL A 175 7.22 -0.72 3.54
CA VAL A 175 6.64 -2.01 3.89
C VAL A 175 7.78 -3.00 4.09
N THR A 176 7.83 -3.63 5.26
CA THR A 176 8.71 -4.77 5.51
C THR A 176 7.99 -6.04 5.10
N VAL A 177 8.67 -6.87 4.32
CA VAL A 177 8.17 -8.15 3.84
C VAL A 177 9.06 -9.27 4.35
N ARG A 178 8.47 -10.40 4.71
CA ARG A 178 9.15 -11.63 5.12
C ARG A 178 8.90 -12.71 4.08
N TYR A 179 9.98 -13.24 3.52
CA TYR A 179 9.94 -14.23 2.45
C TYR A 179 11.05 -15.27 2.63
N PHE A 180 10.91 -16.41 1.95
CA PHE A 180 11.91 -17.47 1.96
C PHE A 180 12.11 -18.07 0.56
N PRO A 181 13.31 -18.57 0.23
CA PRO A 181 13.57 -19.27 -1.03
C PRO A 181 12.88 -20.64 -1.06
N ILE A 182 12.11 -20.94 -2.12
CA ILE A 182 11.34 -22.21 -2.21
C ILE A 182 12.06 -23.33 -2.95
N ASN A 183 13.14 -23.02 -3.67
CA ASN A 183 13.94 -24.00 -4.40
C ASN A 183 15.13 -24.54 -3.58
N GLN A 184 15.11 -24.35 -2.25
CA GLN A 184 16.15 -24.89 -1.36
C GLN A 184 15.78 -26.29 -0.86
N LYS A 185 16.80 -27.06 -0.49
CA LYS A 185 16.64 -28.40 0.09
C LYS A 185 15.69 -28.32 1.29
N ALA A 186 14.65 -29.15 1.28
CA ALA A 186 13.70 -29.23 2.38
C ALA A 186 14.41 -29.45 3.73
N ALA A 187 13.88 -28.83 4.78
CA ALA A 187 14.38 -28.98 6.14
C ALA A 187 14.40 -30.47 6.52
N SER A 188 15.57 -30.98 6.87
CA SER A 188 15.80 -32.34 7.34
C SER A 188 15.76 -32.46 8.87
N LYS A 189 15.82 -31.33 9.57
CA LYS A 189 15.76 -31.22 11.03
C LYS A 189 14.77 -30.15 11.46
N VAL A 190 14.17 -30.30 12.63
CA VAL A 190 13.26 -29.28 13.20
C VAL A 190 13.96 -27.92 13.35
N SER A 191 15.25 -27.92 13.69
CA SER A 191 16.06 -26.68 13.79
C SER A 191 16.24 -25.95 12.47
N GLU A 192 16.00 -26.60 11.34
CA GLU A 192 16.07 -26.02 9.99
C GLU A 192 14.72 -25.41 9.56
N ILE A 193 13.63 -25.75 10.26
CA ILE A 193 12.30 -25.20 9.98
C ILE A 193 12.31 -23.70 10.33
N GLY A 194 12.03 -22.87 9.34
CA GLY A 194 12.14 -21.42 9.47
C GLY A 194 13.58 -20.89 9.48
N SER A 195 14.58 -21.73 9.25
CA SER A 195 15.91 -21.22 8.87
C SER A 195 15.83 -20.66 7.44
N GLY A 196 16.47 -19.51 7.19
CA GLY A 196 16.49 -18.90 5.85
C GLY A 196 15.38 -17.89 5.54
N TRP A 197 14.55 -17.51 6.53
CA TRP A 197 13.69 -16.33 6.39
C TRP A 197 14.53 -15.10 6.08
N ARG A 198 14.14 -14.39 5.04
CA ARG A 198 14.68 -13.09 4.68
C ARG A 198 13.65 -12.02 4.95
N ARG A 199 14.13 -10.86 5.39
CA ARG A 199 13.34 -9.65 5.51
C ARG A 199 13.96 -8.57 4.66
N MET A 200 13.11 -7.75 4.06
CA MET A 200 13.52 -6.53 3.39
C MET A 200 12.45 -5.47 3.56
N THR A 201 12.84 -4.21 3.52
CA THR A 201 11.92 -3.07 3.53
C THR A 201 11.92 -2.42 2.15
N ILE A 202 10.72 -2.21 1.62
CA ILE A 202 10.48 -1.64 0.30
C ILE A 202 9.91 -0.23 0.47
N LEU A 203 10.36 0.71 -0.35
CA LEU A 203 9.78 2.05 -0.45
C LEU A 203 8.75 2.07 -1.58
N PHE A 204 7.52 2.47 -1.26
CA PHE A 204 6.47 2.75 -2.21
C PHE A 204 6.11 4.23 -2.19
N ARG A 205 5.78 4.77 -3.36
CA ARG A 205 5.11 6.07 -3.50
C ARG A 205 3.69 5.82 -3.96
N VAL A 206 2.74 6.42 -3.25
CA VAL A 206 1.31 6.19 -3.47
C VAL A 206 0.64 7.50 -3.88
N LYS A 207 -0.23 7.46 -4.88
CA LYS A 207 -0.98 8.65 -5.32
C LYS A 207 -2.43 8.31 -5.58
N ALA A 208 -3.32 9.23 -5.21
CA ALA A 208 -4.70 9.19 -5.64
C ALA A 208 -4.83 9.93 -6.98
N VAL A 209 -5.32 9.24 -8.02
CA VAL A 209 -5.56 9.79 -9.35
C VAL A 209 -6.92 9.31 -9.82
N ASP A 210 -7.84 10.25 -10.06
CA ASP A 210 -9.20 9.96 -10.55
C ASP A 210 -9.95 8.88 -9.75
N GLY A 211 -9.85 8.95 -8.41
CA GLY A 211 -10.49 8.01 -7.50
C GLY A 211 -9.82 6.63 -7.42
N LYS A 212 -8.67 6.44 -8.07
CA LYS A 212 -7.84 5.23 -8.00
C LYS A 212 -6.54 5.48 -7.27
N ILE A 213 -5.96 4.42 -6.72
CA ILE A 213 -4.63 4.45 -6.13
C ILE A 213 -3.61 3.90 -7.13
N GLU A 214 -2.64 4.75 -7.47
CA GLU A 214 -1.44 4.38 -8.22
C GLU A 214 -0.26 4.17 -7.26
N VAL A 215 0.55 3.16 -7.54
CA VAL A 215 1.70 2.78 -6.70
C VAL A 215 2.96 2.63 -7.55
N GLU A 216 4.03 3.28 -7.11
CA GLU A 216 5.38 3.14 -7.65
C GLU A 216 6.28 2.51 -6.57
N GLN A 217 6.99 1.43 -6.90
CA GLN A 217 8.05 0.87 -6.08
C GLN A 217 9.38 1.58 -6.39
N ASP A 218 9.98 2.25 -5.40
CA ASP A 218 11.25 2.97 -5.55
C ASP A 218 12.42 2.20 -4.94
N ASP A 219 13.17 1.52 -5.81
CA ASP A 219 14.34 0.74 -5.44
C ASP A 219 15.65 1.56 -5.47
N THR A 220 15.61 2.86 -5.79
CA THR A 220 16.82 3.66 -6.09
C THR A 220 17.78 3.76 -4.91
N CYS A 221 17.25 3.91 -3.70
CA CYS A 221 18.07 4.10 -2.50
C CYS A 221 18.21 2.81 -1.67
N LEU A 222 17.09 2.14 -1.38
CA LEU A 222 17.12 0.92 -0.55
C LEU A 222 17.67 -0.28 -1.31
N ARG A 223 17.62 -0.26 -2.66
CA ARG A 223 17.86 -1.40 -3.54
C ARG A 223 16.84 -2.51 -3.33
N ASN A 224 16.79 -3.40 -4.30
CA ASN A 224 15.92 -4.56 -4.29
C ASN A 224 16.66 -5.74 -4.93
N PRO A 225 16.86 -6.85 -4.18
CA PRO A 225 16.54 -7.02 -2.77
C PRO A 225 17.46 -6.19 -1.86
N ASN A 226 17.03 -5.99 -0.62
CA ASN A 226 17.88 -5.50 0.47
C ASN A 226 17.73 -6.40 1.71
N ARG A 227 18.47 -6.07 2.78
CA ARG A 227 18.46 -6.80 4.06
C ARG A 227 18.06 -5.89 5.23
N ILE A 228 17.34 -4.83 4.94
CA ILE A 228 16.89 -3.89 5.96
C ILE A 228 15.58 -4.46 6.50
N GLU A 229 15.59 -4.88 7.76
CA GLU A 229 14.46 -5.60 8.34
C GLU A 229 13.45 -4.69 9.03
N THR A 230 13.83 -3.44 9.33
CA THR A 230 13.04 -2.53 10.16
C THR A 230 12.77 -1.20 9.47
N ILE A 231 11.58 -0.64 9.75
CA ILE A 231 11.19 0.69 9.27
C ILE A 231 12.17 1.78 9.75
N PRO A 232 12.64 1.81 11.01
CA PRO A 232 13.66 2.78 11.46
C PRO A 232 14.98 2.70 10.67
N ASP A 233 15.47 1.50 10.40
CA ASP A 233 16.72 1.33 9.63
C ASP A 233 16.55 1.76 8.18
N ALA A 234 15.39 1.48 7.57
CA ALA A 234 15.08 1.95 6.23
C ALA A 234 15.02 3.49 6.17
N LYS A 235 14.40 4.13 7.18
CA LYS A 235 14.41 5.59 7.34
C LYS A 235 15.83 6.15 7.43
N LYS A 236 16.73 5.48 8.17
CA LYS A 236 18.14 5.88 8.28
C LYS A 236 18.87 5.75 6.95
N ALA A 237 18.68 4.65 6.23
CA ALA A 237 19.28 4.41 4.92
C ALA A 237 18.82 5.43 3.87
N LEU A 238 17.53 5.75 3.84
CA LEU A 238 16.97 6.76 2.93
C LEU A 238 17.51 8.17 3.20
N LYS A 239 17.65 8.54 4.48
CA LYS A 239 18.27 9.82 4.87
C LYS A 239 19.72 9.91 4.37
N ALA A 240 20.51 8.85 4.54
CA ALA A 240 21.88 8.80 4.05
C ALA A 240 21.95 8.93 2.52
N CYS A 241 21.07 8.24 1.80
CA CYS A 241 20.96 8.36 0.34
C CYS A 241 20.64 9.80 -0.11
N ALA A 242 19.72 10.48 0.58
CA ALA A 242 19.35 11.86 0.25
C ALA A 242 20.51 12.86 0.40
N VAL A 243 21.39 12.66 1.38
CA VAL A 243 22.60 13.48 1.56
C VAL A 243 23.56 13.30 0.37
N VAL A 244 23.83 12.05 -0.01
CA VAL A 244 24.71 11.75 -1.16
C VAL A 244 24.17 12.35 -2.46
N ARG A 245 22.85 12.34 -2.66
CA ARG A 245 22.22 12.91 -3.87
C ARG A 245 22.20 14.44 -3.92
N ARG A 246 22.35 15.13 -2.78
CA ARG A 246 22.42 16.60 -2.71
C ARG A 246 23.84 17.15 -2.83
N GLY A 247 24.85 16.33 -2.56
CA GLY A 247 26.26 16.68 -2.72
C GLY A 247 26.85 16.33 -4.10
N LYS A 248 26.02 15.85 -5.02
CA LYS A 248 26.32 15.68 -6.45
C LYS A 248 25.53 16.71 -7.24
#